data_AF-A0A960J9P6-F1
#
_entry.id   AF-A0A960J9P6-F1
#
_cell.length_a   1.000
_cell.length_b   1.000
_cell.length_c   1.000
_cell.angle_alpha   90.00
_cell.angle_beta   90.00
_cell.angle_gamma   90.00
#
_symmetry.space_group_name_H-M   'P 1'
#
loop_
_entity.id
_entity.type
_entity.pdbx_description
1 polymer ?
#
loop_
_entity_poly.entity_id
_entity_poly.type
_entity_poly.pdbx_seq_one_letter_code
_entity_poly.pdbx_strand_id
1 'polypeptide(L)'
;MPRAESSQTVAGTVTAGSALGRTLIALTLLLLFGSFATEIGDTDFWWNLATGRYIAQEHELPVPDPFSYTSDRGDEAYPGERRVRNFNLTHEWLAQLLGYGVWVVSGFAGLVLLKSALLTFFCGAAGWLAWRRSGSLVAGAVAAVVGMPFLLLFASDRPALLTFAFVALFTLILERYRESGQVRWLYVLPLLQILWANMHGGFFMGFVVLGAYFLDALRKQARRNALGATLAAAVVLSGLNPSGFGIFAVLSGYRQSFLTQTLIEWAQPPLWGPPYVFQLLLYATAAVMAWQWRRVRVCDALLFVAFGAASLLAFRNLPFVAFFAPVFLATYAPGVRRLDLRTAAGAVAGVIAALLVWQAANGKLFQLRVADWKFPEQAAHLLRQTGPEHPLFNTYEYGGYLMWAVGPEQEVFIDGRALNEAVYADYRTILYGDPNDPIAAQRLLDHYDVDVVLMNGFEYVSGVVYPLILRLGAPSNAQWRLAYQDAQAVVFVREGSGALPGMSLAKSGVTEHLEASCRLSVEHDAELSQCARTLGFLYLRAGDAERARAALELYLSAWPYGDPEAEQALARLR
;
A
#
# COMPACT_ATOMS: atom_id res chain seq x y z
N MET A 1 48.49 16.16 20.49
CA MET A 1 48.34 14.87 21.22
C MET A 1 46.93 14.80 21.81
N PRO A 2 46.01 14.01 21.24
CA PRO A 2 44.73 13.72 21.88
C PRO A 2 44.88 12.56 22.87
N ARG A 3 44.30 12.70 24.07
CA ARG A 3 44.15 11.60 25.04
C ARG A 3 43.36 10.47 24.39
N ALA A 4 43.98 9.29 24.35
CA ALA A 4 43.28 8.05 24.10
C ALA A 4 42.29 7.81 25.26
N GLU A 5 41.00 8.00 25.01
CA GLU A 5 39.96 7.36 25.82
C GLU A 5 40.07 5.87 25.54
N SER A 6 40.58 5.15 26.53
CA SER A 6 40.63 3.69 26.53
C SER A 6 39.22 3.14 26.38
N SER A 7 39.02 2.34 25.33
CA SER A 7 37.85 1.50 25.16
C SER A 7 37.86 0.41 26.24
N GLN A 8 37.42 0.74 27.46
CA GLN A 8 37.05 -0.27 28.44
C GLN A 8 35.77 -0.94 27.94
N THR A 9 35.93 -2.06 27.23
CA THR A 9 34.85 -3.01 26.98
C THR A 9 34.31 -3.45 28.33
N VAL A 10 33.13 -2.96 28.70
CA VAL A 10 32.40 -3.42 29.89
C VAL A 10 32.19 -4.92 29.74
N ALA A 11 32.73 -5.70 30.69
CA ALA A 11 32.59 -7.14 30.71
C ALA A 11 31.10 -7.53 30.61
N GLY A 12 30.74 -8.39 29.65
CA GLY A 12 29.37 -8.84 29.43
C GLY A 12 28.57 -8.12 28.34
N THR A 13 29.18 -7.21 27.58
CA THR A 13 28.56 -6.60 26.39
C THR A 13 28.52 -7.56 25.21
N VAL A 14 27.36 -7.67 24.55
CA VAL A 14 27.17 -8.54 23.39
C VAL A 14 27.68 -7.84 22.13
N THR A 15 28.68 -8.43 21.47
CA THR A 15 29.21 -7.94 20.19
C THR A 15 28.60 -8.71 19.02
N ALA A 16 28.57 -8.11 17.84
CA ALA A 16 28.10 -8.77 16.61
C ALA A 16 28.93 -10.02 16.24
N GLY A 17 30.19 -10.10 16.67
CA GLY A 17 31.05 -11.28 16.47
C GLY A 17 30.76 -12.44 17.44
N SER A 18 30.08 -12.18 18.55
CA SER A 18 29.69 -13.23 19.50
C SER A 18 28.60 -14.15 18.95
N ALA A 19 28.52 -15.39 19.43
CA ALA A 19 27.46 -16.33 19.00
C ALA A 19 26.06 -15.74 19.24
N LEU A 20 25.81 -15.19 20.44
CA LEU A 20 24.54 -14.55 20.77
C LEU A 20 24.23 -13.34 19.87
N GLY A 21 25.23 -12.52 19.54
CA GLY A 21 25.05 -11.38 18.64
C GLY A 21 24.69 -11.81 17.22
N ARG A 22 25.35 -12.84 16.68
CA ARG A 22 25.01 -13.41 15.37
C ARG A 22 23.61 -14.02 15.36
N THR A 23 23.24 -14.75 16.41
CA THR A 23 21.90 -15.30 16.56
C THR A 23 20.85 -14.20 16.60
N LEU A 24 21.06 -13.13 17.38
CA LEU A 24 20.13 -12.00 17.45
C LEU A 24 19.94 -11.34 16.08
N ILE A 25 21.02 -11.10 15.32
CA ILE A 25 20.94 -10.53 13.97
C ILE A 25 20.18 -11.47 13.04
N ALA A 26 20.53 -12.75 13.03
CA ALA A 26 19.89 -13.75 12.16
C ALA A 26 18.38 -13.87 12.46
N LEU A 27 17.99 -13.96 13.74
CA LEU A 27 16.59 -14.01 14.15
C LEU A 27 15.84 -12.73 13.78
N THR A 28 16.48 -11.56 13.94
CA THR A 28 15.88 -10.27 13.55
C THR A 28 15.60 -10.22 12.05
N LEU A 29 16.59 -10.57 11.23
CA LEU A 29 16.45 -10.57 9.78
C LEU A 29 15.43 -11.62 9.31
N LEU A 30 15.44 -12.81 9.91
CA LEU A 30 14.50 -13.87 9.56
C LEU A 30 13.06 -13.51 9.95
N LEU A 31 12.86 -12.86 11.12
CA LEU A 31 11.56 -12.34 11.53
C LEU A 31 11.05 -11.32 10.52
N LEU A 32 11.84 -10.27 10.23
CA LEU A 32 11.43 -9.22 9.29
C LEU A 32 11.15 -9.79 7.90
N PHE A 33 12.06 -10.62 7.37
CA PHE A 33 11.94 -11.17 6.03
C PHE A 33 10.76 -12.14 5.91
N GLY A 34 10.55 -13.00 6.92
CA GLY A 34 9.39 -13.89 6.93
C GLY A 34 8.07 -13.12 7.08
N SER A 35 8.03 -12.10 7.93
CA SER A 35 6.82 -11.31 8.21
C SER A 35 6.39 -10.41 7.06
N PHE A 36 7.33 -9.82 6.32
CA PHE A 36 7.01 -8.99 5.15
C PHE A 36 6.75 -9.81 3.88
N ALA A 37 7.00 -11.12 3.91
CA ALA A 37 6.64 -12.03 2.83
C ALA A 37 5.15 -12.41 2.90
N THR A 38 4.27 -11.40 2.93
CA THR A 38 2.81 -11.55 2.88
C THR A 38 2.33 -11.82 1.46
N GLU A 39 1.19 -12.50 1.32
CA GLU A 39 0.59 -12.76 0.02
C GLU A 39 0.24 -11.46 -0.72
N ILE A 40 0.17 -11.56 -2.05
CA ILE A 40 -0.20 -10.44 -2.91
C ILE A 40 -1.72 -10.30 -2.87
N GLY A 41 -2.21 -9.28 -2.18
CA GLY A 41 -3.66 -9.05 -2.01
C GLY A 41 -4.10 -7.61 -2.25
N ASP A 42 -3.20 -6.76 -2.73
CA ASP A 42 -3.47 -5.36 -3.07
C ASP A 42 -4.06 -5.27 -4.49
N THR A 43 -5.12 -4.49 -4.68
CA THR A 43 -5.80 -4.36 -5.98
C THR A 43 -4.97 -3.57 -6.99
N ASP A 44 -4.13 -2.63 -6.53
CA ASP A 44 -3.34 -1.74 -7.37
C ASP A 44 -2.05 -2.39 -7.87
N PHE A 45 -1.65 -3.51 -7.27
CA PHE A 45 -0.56 -4.35 -7.75
C PHE A 45 -0.73 -4.72 -9.24
N TRP A 46 -1.95 -5.06 -9.65
CA TRP A 46 -2.17 -5.66 -10.97
C TRP A 46 -2.01 -4.68 -12.12
N TRP A 47 -2.46 -3.43 -11.98
CA TRP A 47 -2.26 -2.44 -13.04
C TRP A 47 -0.77 -2.07 -13.16
N ASN A 48 0.00 -2.14 -12.07
CA ASN A 48 1.46 -1.98 -12.13
C ASN A 48 2.11 -3.10 -12.96
N LEU A 49 1.69 -4.35 -12.73
CA LEU A 49 2.22 -5.50 -13.46
C LEU A 49 1.80 -5.47 -14.94
N ALA A 50 0.54 -5.11 -15.23
CA ALA A 50 0.02 -4.96 -16.59
C ALA A 50 0.76 -3.84 -17.36
N THR A 51 1.00 -2.70 -16.71
CA THR A 51 1.77 -1.60 -17.31
C THR A 51 3.22 -2.02 -17.59
N GLY A 52 3.84 -2.76 -16.66
CA GLY A 52 5.19 -3.32 -16.87
C GLY A 52 5.26 -4.29 -18.06
N ARG A 53 4.22 -5.13 -18.24
CA ARG A 53 4.07 -6.01 -19.41
C ARG A 53 3.94 -5.21 -20.71
N TYR A 54 3.06 -4.22 -20.73
CA TYR A 54 2.85 -3.36 -21.90
C TYR A 54 4.15 -2.65 -22.33
N ILE A 55 4.86 -2.01 -21.39
CA ILE A 55 6.13 -1.33 -21.71
C ILE A 55 7.16 -2.33 -22.26
N ALA A 56 7.22 -3.55 -21.71
CA ALA A 56 8.15 -4.57 -22.17
C ALA A 56 7.82 -5.13 -23.56
N GLN A 57 6.54 -5.14 -23.96
CA GLN A 57 6.09 -5.70 -25.23
C GLN A 57 6.04 -4.67 -26.34
N GLU A 58 5.47 -3.50 -26.06
CA GLU A 58 5.26 -2.43 -27.05
C GLU A 58 6.45 -1.45 -27.14
N HIS A 59 7.35 -1.47 -26.15
CA HIS A 59 8.47 -0.52 -26.02
C HIS A 59 8.02 0.95 -25.96
N GLU A 60 6.81 1.20 -25.49
CA GLU A 60 6.20 2.52 -25.36
C GLU A 60 5.66 2.75 -23.95
N LEU A 61 5.57 4.02 -23.55
CA LEU A 61 4.89 4.39 -22.31
C LEU A 61 3.36 4.36 -22.54
N PRO A 62 2.54 4.09 -21.49
CA PRO A 62 1.09 3.95 -21.62
C PRO A 62 0.41 5.33 -21.73
N VAL A 63 0.77 6.13 -22.72
CA VAL A 63 0.18 7.45 -23.00
C VAL A 63 -0.14 7.56 -24.50
N PRO A 64 -1.43 7.63 -24.90
CA PRO A 64 -2.64 7.60 -24.07
C PRO A 64 -2.83 6.26 -23.32
N ASP A 65 -3.76 6.20 -22.36
CA ASP A 65 -4.00 4.99 -21.55
C ASP A 65 -4.52 3.84 -22.44
N PRO A 66 -3.76 2.75 -22.62
CA PRO A 66 -4.12 1.67 -23.54
C PRO A 66 -5.09 0.66 -22.92
N PHE A 67 -5.49 0.87 -21.67
CA PHE A 67 -6.19 -0.13 -20.87
C PHE A 67 -7.63 0.23 -20.56
N SER A 68 -7.98 1.52 -20.56
CA SER A 68 -9.33 1.97 -20.23
C SER A 68 -9.88 2.91 -21.30
N TYR A 69 -11.05 2.52 -21.84
CA TYR A 69 -11.73 3.25 -22.90
C TYR A 69 -12.42 4.53 -22.42
N THR A 70 -12.46 4.77 -21.10
CA THR A 70 -13.13 5.92 -20.48
C THR A 70 -12.16 7.00 -19.98
N SER A 71 -10.87 6.67 -19.82
CA SER A 71 -9.82 7.57 -19.29
C SER A 71 -9.75 8.94 -19.99
N ASP A 72 -10.17 9.00 -21.26
CA ASP A 72 -10.20 10.20 -22.10
C ASP A 72 -11.62 10.68 -22.48
N ARG A 73 -12.71 10.04 -22.01
CA ARG A 73 -14.09 10.35 -22.42
C ARG A 73 -14.78 11.46 -21.61
N GLY A 74 -14.28 11.80 -20.41
CA GLY A 74 -14.85 12.85 -19.57
C GLY A 74 -14.16 14.20 -19.71
N ASP A 75 -14.89 15.29 -19.42
CA ASP A 75 -14.31 16.63 -19.28
C ASP A 75 -13.28 16.70 -18.14
N GLU A 76 -12.35 17.66 -18.21
CA GLU A 76 -11.44 17.92 -17.09
C GLU A 76 -12.25 18.37 -15.85
N ALA A 77 -12.18 17.61 -14.76
CA ALA A 77 -12.84 17.95 -13.50
C ALA A 77 -12.21 19.20 -12.84
N TYR A 78 -10.91 19.43 -13.07
CA TYR A 78 -10.19 20.61 -12.62
C TYR A 78 -9.03 20.98 -13.56
N PRO A 79 -8.61 22.26 -13.59
CA PRO A 79 -7.53 22.70 -14.47
C PRO A 79 -6.23 21.92 -14.24
N GLY A 80 -5.77 21.22 -15.28
CA GLY A 80 -4.51 20.49 -15.23
C GLY A 80 -4.63 19.02 -14.85
N GLU A 81 -5.85 18.47 -14.73
CA GLU A 81 -6.10 17.04 -14.54
C GLU A 81 -5.40 16.19 -15.61
N ARG A 82 -5.42 16.59 -16.89
CA ARG A 82 -4.68 15.88 -17.95
C ARG A 82 -3.19 15.71 -17.66
N ARG A 83 -2.57 16.70 -16.99
CA ARG A 83 -1.16 16.60 -16.58
C ARG A 83 -1.00 15.60 -15.44
N VAL A 84 -1.92 15.61 -14.47
CA VAL A 84 -1.96 14.64 -13.37
C VAL A 84 -2.14 13.23 -13.91
N ARG A 85 -3.07 13.03 -14.86
CA ARG A 85 -3.30 11.77 -15.56
C ARG A 85 -2.05 11.26 -16.26
N ASN A 86 -1.41 12.09 -17.09
CA ASN A 86 -0.17 11.70 -17.79
C ASN A 86 0.97 11.38 -16.82
N PHE A 87 1.05 12.09 -15.69
CA PHE A 87 2.01 11.77 -14.63
C PHE A 87 1.70 10.41 -14.00
N ASN A 88 0.45 10.16 -13.60
CA ASN A 88 0.03 8.89 -13.00
C ASN A 88 0.32 7.70 -13.92
N LEU A 89 0.19 7.87 -15.24
CA LEU A 89 0.52 6.86 -16.25
C LEU A 89 2.03 6.57 -16.39
N THR A 90 2.91 7.54 -16.10
CA THR A 90 4.33 7.45 -16.50
C THR A 90 5.34 7.45 -15.35
N HIS A 91 4.97 7.94 -14.18
CA HIS A 91 5.92 8.22 -13.09
C HIS A 91 6.56 6.98 -12.42
N GLU A 92 6.04 5.78 -12.69
CA GLU A 92 6.49 4.51 -12.09
C GLU A 92 7.01 3.51 -13.13
N TRP A 93 7.20 3.93 -14.39
CA TRP A 93 7.46 3.05 -15.52
C TRP A 93 8.62 2.06 -15.29
N LEU A 94 9.72 2.51 -14.66
CA LEU A 94 10.90 1.66 -14.44
C LEU A 94 10.66 0.66 -13.31
N ALA A 95 9.89 1.04 -12.28
CA ALA A 95 9.52 0.12 -11.21
C ALA A 95 8.54 -0.94 -11.71
N GLN A 96 7.61 -0.57 -12.59
CA GLN A 96 6.67 -1.48 -13.25
C GLN A 96 7.41 -2.48 -14.15
N LEU A 97 8.38 -2.00 -14.95
CA LEU A 97 9.23 -2.86 -15.77
C LEU A 97 10.08 -3.83 -14.92
N LEU A 98 10.64 -3.34 -13.80
CA LEU A 98 11.35 -4.19 -12.83
C LEU A 98 10.42 -5.26 -12.24
N GLY A 99 9.21 -4.88 -11.82
CA GLY A 99 8.22 -5.79 -11.27
C GLY A 99 7.84 -6.89 -12.27
N TYR A 100 7.53 -6.50 -13.51
CA TYR A 100 7.25 -7.46 -14.58
C TYR A 100 8.43 -8.39 -14.86
N GLY A 101 9.66 -7.86 -14.93
CA GLY A 101 10.86 -8.68 -15.10
C GLY A 101 11.07 -9.71 -13.99
N VAL A 102 10.83 -9.33 -12.73
CA VAL A 102 10.91 -10.27 -11.59
C VAL A 102 9.84 -11.36 -11.70
N TRP A 103 8.61 -10.98 -12.08
CA TRP A 103 7.52 -11.93 -12.29
C TRP A 103 7.85 -12.92 -13.41
N VAL A 104 8.42 -12.48 -14.54
CA VAL A 104 8.83 -13.38 -15.63
C VAL A 104 9.87 -14.41 -15.17
N VAL A 105 10.81 -14.02 -14.32
CA VAL A 105 11.90 -14.91 -13.87
C VAL A 105 11.46 -15.88 -12.77
N SER A 106 10.57 -15.45 -11.87
CA SER A 106 10.33 -16.16 -10.60
C SER A 106 8.86 -16.18 -10.13
N GLY A 107 7.94 -15.72 -10.97
CA GLY A 107 6.51 -15.65 -10.68
C GLY A 107 6.18 -14.75 -9.49
N PHE A 108 5.01 -14.98 -8.90
CA PHE A 108 4.52 -14.21 -7.75
C PHE A 108 5.38 -14.40 -6.50
N ALA A 109 5.98 -15.57 -6.30
CA ALA A 109 6.91 -15.80 -5.20
C ALA A 109 8.09 -14.81 -5.24
N GLY A 110 8.64 -14.53 -6.42
CA GLY A 110 9.71 -13.55 -6.61
C GLY A 110 9.32 -12.13 -6.19
N LEU A 111 8.10 -11.71 -6.52
CA LEU A 111 7.57 -10.40 -6.15
C LEU A 111 7.37 -10.26 -4.64
N VAL A 112 6.81 -11.28 -4.00
CA VAL A 112 6.68 -11.32 -2.53
C VAL A 112 8.06 -11.24 -1.86
N LEU A 113 9.06 -11.97 -2.39
CA LEU A 113 10.43 -11.92 -1.89
C LEU A 113 11.09 -10.54 -2.13
N LEU A 114 10.79 -9.87 -3.25
CA LEU A 114 11.27 -8.51 -3.52
C LEU A 114 10.68 -7.52 -2.50
N LYS A 115 9.37 -7.52 -2.29
CA LYS A 115 8.69 -6.73 -1.24
C LYS A 115 9.35 -6.95 0.12
N SER A 116 9.51 -8.22 0.50
CA SER A 116 10.12 -8.60 1.76
C SER A 116 11.57 -8.13 1.89
N ALA A 117 12.36 -8.22 0.81
CA ALA A 117 13.73 -7.73 0.78
C ALA A 117 13.79 -6.21 0.96
N LEU A 118 12.92 -5.44 0.29
CA LEU A 118 12.87 -3.98 0.38
C LEU A 118 12.51 -3.50 1.80
N LEU A 119 11.47 -4.08 2.41
CA LEU A 119 11.04 -3.72 3.76
C LEU A 119 12.01 -4.20 4.84
N THR A 120 12.57 -5.40 4.69
CA THR A 120 13.66 -5.89 5.56
C THR A 120 14.90 -5.01 5.44
N PHE A 121 15.26 -4.55 4.25
CA PHE A 121 16.35 -3.59 4.06
C PHE A 121 16.06 -2.27 4.77
N PHE A 122 14.84 -1.73 4.63
CA PHE A 122 14.42 -0.49 5.29
C PHE A 122 14.52 -0.57 6.82
N CYS A 123 13.92 -1.60 7.42
CA CYS A 123 13.97 -1.86 8.86
C CYS A 123 15.39 -2.19 9.34
N GLY A 124 16.11 -3.04 8.59
CA GLY A 124 17.48 -3.42 8.89
C GLY A 124 18.44 -2.24 8.82
N ALA A 125 18.23 -1.29 7.90
CA ALA A 125 18.99 -0.05 7.82
C ALA A 125 18.75 0.85 9.04
N ALA A 126 17.50 0.98 9.51
CA ALA A 126 17.18 1.66 10.76
C ALA A 126 17.89 0.99 11.96
N GLY A 127 17.80 -0.34 12.06
CA GLY A 127 18.47 -1.10 13.11
C GLY A 127 19.99 -0.98 13.08
N TRP A 128 20.59 -1.03 11.88
CA TRP A 128 22.02 -0.84 11.69
C TRP A 128 22.46 0.56 12.14
N LEU A 129 21.71 1.59 11.75
CA LEU A 129 22.03 2.97 12.13
C LEU A 129 21.88 3.19 13.64
N ALA A 130 20.82 2.64 14.24
CA ALA A 130 20.61 2.63 15.68
C ALA A 130 21.75 1.94 16.43
N TRP A 131 22.22 0.78 15.96
CA TRP A 131 23.37 0.09 16.53
C TRP A 131 24.66 0.93 16.41
N ARG A 132 24.95 1.47 15.23
CA ARG A 132 26.17 2.27 14.97
C ARG A 132 26.22 3.53 15.82
N ARG A 133 25.08 4.21 16.02
CA ARG A 133 25.00 5.46 16.79
C ARG A 133 24.96 5.24 18.29
N SER A 134 24.25 4.22 18.76
CA SER A 134 24.14 3.92 20.20
C SER A 134 25.34 3.14 20.73
N GLY A 135 25.95 2.31 19.89
CA GLY A 135 26.90 1.27 20.28
C GLY A 135 26.24 0.01 20.85
N SER A 136 24.90 -0.05 20.87
CA SER A 136 24.13 -1.18 21.40
C SER A 136 23.54 -2.05 20.30
N LEU A 137 23.95 -3.32 20.22
CA LEU A 137 23.39 -4.27 19.25
C LEU A 137 21.92 -4.56 19.56
N VAL A 138 21.55 -4.63 20.84
CA VAL A 138 20.17 -4.85 21.29
C VAL A 138 19.27 -3.69 20.86
N ALA A 139 19.72 -2.44 21.06
CA ALA A 139 18.99 -1.27 20.58
C ALA A 139 18.80 -1.28 19.06
N GLY A 140 19.79 -1.77 18.31
CA GLY A 140 19.69 -1.98 16.87
C GLY A 140 18.61 -2.99 16.48
N ALA A 141 18.59 -4.16 17.13
CA ALA A 141 17.57 -5.19 16.88
C ALA A 141 16.16 -4.68 17.21
N VAL A 142 15.99 -4.02 18.36
CA VAL A 142 14.71 -3.40 18.75
C VAL A 142 14.30 -2.34 17.75
N ALA A 143 15.21 -1.46 17.33
CA ALA A 143 14.91 -0.42 16.34
C ALA A 143 14.49 -0.99 14.98
N ALA A 144 15.02 -2.14 14.58
CA ALA A 144 14.62 -2.81 13.35
C ALA A 144 13.20 -3.40 13.44
N VAL A 145 12.80 -3.94 14.59
CA VAL A 145 11.54 -4.68 14.74
C VAL A 145 10.38 -3.79 15.20
N VAL A 146 10.63 -2.74 15.99
CA VAL A 146 9.56 -1.96 16.62
C VAL A 146 8.63 -1.26 15.62
N GLY A 147 9.13 -0.93 14.42
CA GLY A 147 8.33 -0.34 13.35
C GLY A 147 7.49 -1.35 12.55
N MET A 148 7.80 -2.65 12.67
CA MET A 148 7.20 -3.71 11.85
C MET A 148 5.67 -3.76 11.90
N PRO A 149 4.99 -3.70 13.08
CA PRO A 149 3.55 -3.94 13.14
C PRO A 149 2.72 -2.99 12.28
N PHE A 150 3.10 -1.71 12.19
CA PHE A 150 2.38 -0.77 11.34
C PHE A 150 2.97 -0.66 9.94
N LEU A 151 4.24 -1.04 9.72
CA LEU A 151 4.78 -1.20 8.36
C LEU A 151 4.09 -2.32 7.58
N LEU A 152 3.55 -3.34 8.26
CA LEU A 152 2.73 -4.38 7.63
C LEU A 152 1.47 -3.80 6.95
N LEU A 153 0.93 -2.67 7.45
CA LEU A 153 -0.19 -1.95 6.81
C LEU A 153 0.21 -1.32 5.47
N PHE A 154 1.50 -1.13 5.24
CA PHE A 154 2.08 -0.57 4.02
C PHE A 154 2.83 -1.62 3.20
N ALA A 155 2.76 -2.90 3.59
CA ALA A 155 3.34 -4.01 2.84
C ALA A 155 2.47 -4.39 1.62
N SER A 156 2.04 -3.38 0.88
CA SER A 156 1.38 -3.52 -0.41
C SER A 156 2.42 -3.72 -1.51
N ASP A 157 2.07 -4.49 -2.53
CA ASP A 157 2.96 -4.86 -3.64
C ASP A 157 3.12 -3.70 -4.66
N ARG A 158 3.37 -2.48 -4.16
CA ARG A 158 3.39 -1.24 -4.96
C ARG A 158 4.80 -0.64 -5.10
N PRO A 159 5.07 0.17 -6.15
CA PRO A 159 6.35 0.87 -6.33
C PRO A 159 6.77 1.77 -5.15
N ALA A 160 5.83 2.22 -4.31
CA ALA A 160 6.10 3.02 -3.11
C ALA A 160 7.14 2.42 -2.17
N LEU A 161 7.28 1.08 -2.11
CA LEU A 161 8.29 0.42 -1.29
C LEU A 161 9.73 0.79 -1.69
N LEU A 162 9.97 1.09 -2.96
CA LEU A 162 11.27 1.56 -3.45
C LEU A 162 11.62 2.92 -2.84
N THR A 163 10.64 3.78 -2.61
CA THR A 163 10.86 5.08 -1.93
C THR A 163 11.33 4.88 -0.50
N PHE A 164 10.77 3.91 0.23
CA PHE A 164 11.27 3.59 1.57
C PHE A 164 12.73 3.13 1.50
N ALA A 165 13.04 2.20 0.60
CA ALA A 165 14.41 1.72 0.41
C ALA A 165 15.37 2.85 0.01
N PHE A 166 15.00 3.75 -0.90
CA PHE A 166 15.85 4.88 -1.29
C PHE A 166 16.07 5.88 -0.16
N VAL A 167 15.05 6.21 0.65
CA VAL A 167 15.23 7.07 1.84
C VAL A 167 16.23 6.46 2.82
N ALA A 168 16.12 5.15 3.07
CA ALA A 168 17.08 4.43 3.90
C ALA A 168 18.49 4.46 3.29
N LEU A 169 18.63 4.14 2.00
CA LEU A 169 19.89 4.11 1.29
C LEU A 169 20.59 5.48 1.27
N PHE A 170 19.85 6.56 0.97
CA PHE A 170 20.36 7.93 1.02
C PHE A 170 20.88 8.26 2.41
N THR A 171 20.13 7.91 3.46
CA THR A 171 20.54 8.14 4.85
C THR A 171 21.81 7.37 5.20
N LEU A 172 21.91 6.10 4.81
CA LEU A 172 23.09 5.26 5.04
C LEU A 172 24.34 5.82 4.35
N ILE A 173 24.23 6.22 3.09
CA ILE A 173 25.34 6.82 2.31
C ILE A 173 25.79 8.13 2.96
N LEU A 174 24.86 8.98 3.38
CA LEU A 174 25.18 10.25 4.04
C LEU A 174 25.82 10.07 5.42
N GLU A 175 25.38 9.09 6.20
CA GLU A 175 26.04 8.74 7.45
C GLU A 175 27.44 8.17 7.20
N ARG A 176 27.61 7.33 6.17
CA ARG A 176 28.92 6.80 5.79
C ARG A 176 29.88 7.91 5.31
N TYR A 177 29.37 8.88 4.56
CA TYR A 177 30.10 10.08 4.19
C TYR A 177 30.50 10.90 5.42
N ARG A 178 29.58 11.08 6.38
CA ARG A 178 29.86 11.81 7.63
C ARG A 178 30.98 11.13 8.43
N GLU A 179 30.91 9.81 8.60
CA GLU A 179 31.92 9.00 9.29
C GLU A 179 33.29 9.05 8.60
N SER A 180 33.34 8.81 7.29
CA SER A 180 34.60 8.63 6.56
C SER A 180 35.21 9.92 6.03
N GLY A 181 34.41 10.96 5.82
CA GLY A 181 34.79 12.20 5.13
C GLY A 181 35.07 12.06 3.64
N GLN A 182 34.87 10.87 3.04
CA GLN A 182 35.24 10.60 1.66
C GLN A 182 34.14 11.07 0.69
N VAL A 183 34.43 12.12 -0.08
CA VAL A 183 33.45 12.74 -1.01
C VAL A 183 32.91 11.78 -2.06
N ARG A 184 33.63 10.71 -2.40
CA ARG A 184 33.19 9.69 -3.38
C ARG A 184 31.80 9.10 -3.11
N TRP A 185 31.40 9.01 -1.83
CA TRP A 185 30.08 8.53 -1.44
C TRP A 185 28.96 9.44 -1.96
N LEU A 186 29.23 10.75 -2.07
CA LEU A 186 28.23 11.72 -2.54
C LEU A 186 27.98 11.62 -4.04
N TYR A 187 28.94 11.16 -4.85
CA TYR A 187 28.76 11.01 -6.30
C TYR A 187 27.74 9.93 -6.68
N VAL A 188 27.47 8.99 -5.78
CA VAL A 188 26.49 7.93 -6.00
C VAL A 188 25.05 8.47 -5.88
N LEU A 189 24.82 9.50 -5.06
CA LEU A 189 23.47 9.99 -4.75
C LEU A 189 22.74 10.60 -5.97
N PRO A 190 23.36 11.43 -6.82
CA PRO A 190 22.70 11.93 -8.01
C PRO A 190 22.36 10.82 -9.02
N LEU A 191 23.17 9.76 -9.12
CA LEU A 191 22.86 8.60 -9.97
C LEU A 191 21.65 7.82 -9.44
N LEU A 192 21.61 7.59 -8.12
CA LEU A 192 20.44 6.99 -7.49
C LEU A 192 19.19 7.87 -7.60
N GLN A 193 19.36 9.20 -7.65
CA GLN A 193 18.25 10.13 -7.83
C GLN A 193 17.61 10.01 -9.22
N ILE A 194 18.40 9.80 -10.27
CA ILE A 194 17.87 9.51 -11.63
C ILE A 194 17.04 8.23 -11.59
N LEU A 195 17.60 7.18 -10.99
CA LEU A 195 16.92 5.89 -10.86
C LEU A 195 15.59 6.03 -10.10
N TRP A 196 15.62 6.70 -8.95
CA TRP A 196 14.45 6.91 -8.12
C TRP A 196 13.37 7.76 -8.80
N ALA A 197 13.75 8.82 -9.53
CA ALA A 197 12.82 9.68 -10.26
C ALA A 197 12.06 8.97 -11.39
N ASN A 198 12.56 7.81 -11.85
CA ASN A 198 11.89 6.95 -12.84
C ASN A 198 11.14 5.77 -12.22
N MET A 199 11.30 5.54 -10.92
CA MET A 199 10.71 4.41 -10.20
C MET A 199 9.48 4.79 -9.37
N HIS A 200 9.43 5.99 -8.78
CA HIS A 200 8.28 6.42 -7.97
C HIS A 200 8.26 7.94 -7.77
N GLY A 201 7.06 8.53 -7.71
CA GLY A 201 6.84 9.97 -7.53
C GLY A 201 7.36 10.55 -6.20
N GLY A 202 7.65 9.70 -5.22
CA GLY A 202 8.21 10.06 -3.91
C GLY A 202 9.70 10.47 -3.91
N PHE A 203 10.35 10.56 -5.08
CA PHE A 203 11.78 10.87 -5.19
C PHE A 203 12.21 12.20 -4.58
N PHE A 204 11.30 13.16 -4.43
CA PHE A 204 11.57 14.45 -3.79
C PHE A 204 11.94 14.33 -2.30
N MET A 205 11.62 13.20 -1.66
CA MET A 205 12.08 12.90 -0.29
C MET A 205 13.61 12.81 -0.20
N GLY A 206 14.28 12.44 -1.29
CA GLY A 206 15.74 12.53 -1.40
C GLY A 206 16.26 13.94 -1.18
N PHE A 207 15.54 14.97 -1.64
CA PHE A 207 15.90 16.37 -1.44
C PHE A 207 15.76 16.79 0.02
N VAL A 208 14.71 16.30 0.70
CA VAL A 208 14.50 16.55 2.14
C VAL A 208 15.65 15.96 2.94
N VAL A 209 16.04 14.72 2.66
CA VAL A 209 17.15 14.05 3.34
C VAL A 209 18.47 14.77 3.07
N LEU A 210 18.82 15.01 1.80
CA LEU A 210 20.04 15.74 1.42
C LEU A 210 20.08 17.16 2.00
N GLY A 211 18.95 17.87 1.95
CA GLY A 211 18.77 19.22 2.46
C GLY A 211 19.04 19.30 3.96
N ALA A 212 18.54 18.35 4.76
CA ALA A 212 18.80 18.31 6.20
C ALA A 212 20.29 18.18 6.53
N TYR A 213 21.05 17.37 5.76
CA TYR A 213 22.50 17.24 5.94
C TYR A 213 23.25 18.47 5.45
N PHE A 214 22.83 19.06 4.33
CA PHE A 214 23.40 20.30 3.82
C PHE A 214 23.21 21.47 4.80
N LEU A 215 22.03 21.61 5.41
CA LEU A 215 21.75 22.65 6.41
C LEU A 215 22.59 22.47 7.68
N ASP A 216 22.79 21.23 8.16
CA ASP A 216 23.71 20.93 9.26
C ASP A 216 25.17 21.29 8.90
N ALA A 217 25.58 21.05 7.65
CA ALA A 217 26.91 21.37 7.15
C ALA A 217 27.17 22.88 7.01
N LEU A 218 26.16 23.66 6.59
CA LEU A 218 26.24 25.13 6.55
C LEU A 218 26.51 25.72 7.93
N ARG A 219 25.80 25.25 8.96
CA ARG A 219 25.98 25.71 10.34
C ARG A 219 27.40 25.45 10.85
N LYS A 220 28.00 24.32 10.46
CA LYS A 220 29.36 23.92 10.87
C LYS A 220 30.46 24.47 9.96
N GLN A 221 30.10 25.15 8.86
CA GLN A 221 31.01 25.63 7.80
C GLN A 221 31.94 24.53 7.23
N ALA A 222 31.57 23.27 7.39
CA ALA A 222 32.40 22.13 7.02
C ALA A 222 31.70 21.36 5.91
N ARG A 223 32.42 21.03 4.83
CA ARG A 223 31.94 20.16 3.74
C ARG A 223 30.69 20.68 2.99
N ARG A 224 30.32 21.95 3.18
CA ARG A 224 29.10 22.56 2.61
C ARG A 224 29.07 22.55 1.07
N ASN A 225 30.21 22.80 0.41
CA ASN A 225 30.26 22.88 -1.05
C ASN A 225 29.97 21.53 -1.70
N ALA A 226 30.50 20.45 -1.15
CA ALA A 226 30.28 19.09 -1.69
C ALA A 226 28.82 18.66 -1.53
N LEU A 227 28.23 18.89 -0.35
CA LEU A 227 26.81 18.59 -0.12
C LEU A 227 25.88 19.49 -0.94
N GLY A 228 26.20 20.78 -1.07
CA GLY A 228 25.44 21.72 -1.89
C GLY A 228 25.46 21.36 -3.38
N ALA A 229 26.64 21.01 -3.92
CA ALA A 229 26.78 20.54 -5.29
C ALA A 229 26.03 19.22 -5.52
N THR A 230 26.05 18.31 -4.55
CA THR A 230 25.32 17.04 -4.62
C THR A 230 23.81 17.25 -4.61
N LEU A 231 23.32 18.14 -3.74
CA LEU A 231 21.89 18.50 -3.69
C LEU A 231 21.46 19.16 -5.01
N ALA A 232 22.24 20.11 -5.53
CA ALA A 232 21.95 20.74 -6.81
C ALA A 232 21.93 19.72 -7.96
N ALA A 233 22.91 18.82 -8.02
CA ALA A 233 22.95 17.75 -9.00
C ALA A 233 21.76 16.80 -8.87
N ALA A 234 21.38 16.41 -7.65
CA ALA A 234 20.21 15.56 -7.41
C ALA A 234 18.91 16.23 -7.91
N VAL A 235 18.70 17.52 -7.62
CA VAL A 235 17.53 18.26 -8.10
C VAL A 235 17.55 18.41 -9.62
N VAL A 236 18.67 18.76 -10.23
CA VAL A 236 18.74 18.92 -11.70
C VAL A 236 18.52 17.58 -12.41
N LEU A 237 19.20 16.53 -11.96
CA LEU A 237 19.15 15.21 -12.60
C LEU A 237 17.84 14.47 -12.33
N SER A 238 17.08 14.82 -11.28
CA SER A 238 15.74 14.25 -11.09
C SER A 238 14.79 14.62 -12.22
N GLY A 239 15.07 15.69 -12.99
CA GLY A 239 14.30 16.05 -14.19
C GLY A 239 14.50 15.10 -15.37
N LEU A 240 15.41 14.11 -15.27
CA LEU A 240 15.59 13.06 -16.28
C LEU A 240 14.56 11.94 -16.08
N ASN A 241 13.29 12.26 -16.28
CA ASN A 241 12.15 11.34 -16.24
C ASN A 241 11.08 11.81 -17.25
N PRO A 242 10.07 10.97 -17.61
CA PRO A 242 9.06 11.34 -18.62
C PRO A 242 8.29 12.62 -18.34
N SER A 243 8.11 12.97 -17.06
CA SER A 243 7.39 14.17 -16.62
C SER A 243 8.29 15.38 -16.35
N GLY A 244 9.62 15.25 -16.46
CA GLY A 244 10.57 16.30 -16.11
C GLY A 244 10.37 16.83 -14.69
N PHE A 245 10.15 18.15 -14.57
CA PHE A 245 9.79 18.82 -13.31
C PHE A 245 8.28 19.00 -13.10
N GLY A 246 7.45 18.35 -13.93
CA GLY A 246 5.99 18.41 -13.87
C GLY A 246 5.40 18.03 -12.52
N ILE A 247 6.14 17.27 -11.70
CA ILE A 247 5.75 16.88 -10.33
C ILE A 247 5.27 18.07 -9.49
N PHE A 248 5.90 19.24 -9.59
CA PHE A 248 5.50 20.39 -8.78
C PHE A 248 4.11 20.91 -9.14
N ALA A 249 3.75 20.85 -10.42
CA ALA A 249 2.40 21.18 -10.87
C ALA A 249 1.41 20.08 -10.48
N VAL A 250 1.81 18.81 -10.58
CA VAL A 250 0.98 17.66 -10.19
C VAL A 250 0.63 17.70 -8.71
N LEU A 251 1.59 18.03 -7.83
CA LEU A 251 1.35 18.19 -6.40
C LEU A 251 0.31 19.30 -6.10
N SER A 252 0.22 20.33 -6.95
CA SER A 252 -0.86 21.32 -6.86
C SER A 252 -2.19 20.77 -7.35
N GLY A 253 -2.18 19.97 -8.43
CA GLY A 253 -3.37 19.28 -8.95
C GLY A 253 -3.98 18.30 -7.94
N TYR A 254 -3.15 17.49 -7.27
CA TYR A 254 -3.61 16.59 -6.20
C TYR A 254 -4.33 17.31 -5.06
N ARG A 255 -4.01 18.58 -4.76
CA ARG A 255 -4.76 19.33 -3.73
C ARG A 255 -6.19 19.68 -4.16
N GLN A 256 -6.44 19.75 -5.47
CA GLN A 256 -7.75 20.07 -6.05
C GLN A 256 -8.57 18.80 -6.34
N SER A 257 -7.90 17.66 -6.47
CA SER A 257 -8.48 16.34 -6.71
C SER A 257 -9.45 15.92 -5.61
N PHE A 258 -10.67 15.53 -6.00
CA PHE A 258 -11.66 14.94 -5.11
C PHE A 258 -11.19 13.58 -4.58
N LEU A 259 -10.54 12.77 -5.42
CA LEU A 259 -9.97 11.48 -5.02
C LEU A 259 -8.99 11.64 -3.85
N THR A 260 -8.07 12.59 -3.97
CA THR A 260 -7.07 12.86 -2.92
C THR A 260 -7.72 13.30 -1.60
N GLN A 261 -8.86 13.99 -1.64
CA GLN A 261 -9.57 14.43 -0.43
C GLN A 261 -10.37 13.31 0.27
N THR A 262 -10.71 12.24 -0.46
CA THR A 262 -11.57 11.15 0.06
C THR A 262 -10.81 9.86 0.38
N LEU A 263 -9.63 9.67 -0.22
CA LEU A 263 -8.80 8.49 0.01
C LEU A 263 -8.18 8.47 1.41
N ILE A 264 -8.33 7.35 2.11
CA ILE A 264 -7.84 7.16 3.48
C ILE A 264 -6.32 7.36 3.61
N GLU A 265 -5.56 7.05 2.55
CA GLU A 265 -4.10 7.21 2.54
C GLU A 265 -3.63 8.68 2.65
N TRP A 266 -4.49 9.63 2.27
CA TRP A 266 -4.27 11.06 2.39
C TRP A 266 -4.91 11.68 3.63
N ALA A 267 -5.71 10.90 4.37
CA ALA A 267 -6.31 11.34 5.61
C ALA A 267 -5.25 11.51 6.71
N GLN A 268 -5.55 12.38 7.67
CA GLN A 268 -4.73 12.54 8.86
C GLN A 268 -4.87 11.30 9.75
N PRO A 269 -3.76 10.71 10.24
CA PRO A 269 -3.86 9.63 11.19
C PRO A 269 -4.47 10.14 12.51
N PRO A 270 -5.23 9.30 13.23
CA PRO A 270 -5.72 9.68 14.54
C PRO A 270 -4.56 9.93 15.51
N LEU A 271 -4.63 11.02 16.27
CA LEU A 271 -3.63 11.36 17.30
C LEU A 271 -3.66 10.41 18.50
N TRP A 272 -4.76 9.68 18.66
CA TRP A 272 -5.03 8.69 19.71
C TRP A 272 -5.79 7.51 19.10
N GLY A 273 -5.42 6.28 19.46
CA GLY A 273 -6.00 5.08 18.86
C GLY A 273 -5.02 4.34 17.94
N PRO A 274 -5.42 3.19 17.38
CA PRO A 274 -4.56 2.40 16.51
C PRO A 274 -4.13 3.21 15.26
N PRO A 275 -2.89 3.01 14.76
CA PRO A 275 -1.88 2.07 15.24
C PRO A 275 -1.02 2.63 16.39
N TYR A 276 -1.27 2.19 17.64
CA TYR A 276 -0.69 2.73 18.89
C TYR A 276 0.84 2.88 18.91
N VAL A 277 1.54 1.99 18.20
CA VAL A 277 3.01 1.99 18.11
C VAL A 277 3.53 3.23 17.41
N PHE A 278 2.81 3.74 16.40
CA PHE A 278 3.18 4.97 15.69
C PHE A 278 3.19 6.16 16.64
N GLN A 279 2.11 6.38 17.39
CA GLN A 279 2.03 7.51 18.32
C GLN A 279 3.06 7.39 19.43
N LEU A 280 3.28 6.17 19.96
CA LEU A 280 4.32 5.91 20.96
C LEU A 280 5.70 6.30 20.43
N LEU A 281 6.08 5.86 19.22
CA LEU A 281 7.37 6.20 18.63
C LEU A 281 7.50 7.71 18.37
N LEU A 282 6.46 8.34 17.83
CA LEU A 282 6.46 9.77 17.54
C LEU A 282 6.63 10.59 18.83
N TYR A 283 5.78 10.37 19.82
CA TYR A 283 5.77 11.16 21.06
C TYR A 283 6.98 10.87 21.95
N ALA A 284 7.40 9.61 22.07
CA ALA A 284 8.61 9.27 22.82
C ALA A 284 9.86 9.91 22.20
N THR A 285 9.96 9.90 20.86
CA THR A 285 11.10 10.53 20.17
C THR A 285 11.09 12.04 20.36
N ALA A 286 9.93 12.69 20.21
CA ALA A 286 9.78 14.12 20.46
C ALA A 286 10.20 14.48 21.90
N ALA A 287 9.73 13.73 22.89
CA ALA A 287 10.05 13.94 24.30
C ALA A 287 11.55 13.75 24.59
N VAL A 288 12.18 12.70 24.06
CA VAL A 288 13.62 12.44 24.22
C VAL A 288 14.44 13.52 23.53
N MET A 289 14.08 13.95 22.32
CA MET A 289 14.80 15.01 21.61
C MET A 289 14.64 16.36 22.29
N ALA A 290 13.47 16.66 22.86
CA ALA A 290 13.26 17.86 23.67
C ALA A 290 14.09 17.81 24.97
N TRP A 291 14.12 16.66 25.66
CA TRP A 291 14.95 16.49 26.85
C TRP A 291 16.46 16.63 26.53
N GLN A 292 16.89 16.09 25.40
CA GLN A 292 18.29 16.06 24.96
C GLN A 292 18.62 17.14 23.93
N TRP A 293 17.85 18.23 23.85
CA TRP A 293 17.91 19.21 22.75
C TRP A 293 19.30 19.79 22.47
N ARG A 294 20.16 19.88 23.50
CA ARG A 294 21.56 20.35 23.35
C ARG A 294 22.48 19.33 22.67
N ARG A 295 22.13 18.04 22.68
CA ARG A 295 22.88 16.94 22.04
C ARG A 295 22.33 16.57 20.66
N VAL A 296 21.09 16.95 20.37
CA VAL A 296 20.43 16.63 19.11
C VAL A 296 21.13 17.32 17.95
N ARG A 297 21.48 16.54 16.92
CA ARG A 297 22.04 17.06 15.67
C ARG A 297 20.96 17.83 14.92
N VAL A 298 21.33 18.95 14.29
CA VAL A 298 20.38 19.76 13.49
C VAL A 298 19.75 18.93 12.38
N CYS A 299 20.53 18.11 11.66
CA CYS A 299 19.98 17.24 10.62
C CYS A 299 18.93 16.26 11.17
N ASP A 300 19.15 15.69 12.36
CA ASP A 300 18.23 14.72 12.95
C ASP A 300 16.93 15.42 13.40
N ALA A 301 17.04 16.62 13.96
CA ALA A 301 15.88 17.46 14.28
C ALA A 301 15.09 17.81 13.01
N LEU A 302 15.75 18.21 11.93
CA LEU A 302 15.11 18.54 10.66
C LEU A 302 14.41 17.34 10.04
N LEU A 303 15.06 16.16 10.04
CA LEU A 303 14.46 14.92 9.54
C LEU A 303 13.25 14.50 10.38
N PHE A 304 13.36 14.55 11.72
CA PHE A 304 12.25 14.23 12.60
C PHE A 304 11.06 15.17 12.40
N VAL A 305 11.31 16.48 12.32
CA VAL A 305 10.25 17.47 12.08
C VAL A 305 9.63 17.29 10.71
N ALA A 306 10.43 17.12 9.65
CA ALA A 306 9.92 16.98 8.29
C ALA A 306 9.06 15.72 8.12
N PHE A 307 9.58 14.55 8.50
CA PHE A 307 8.86 13.28 8.34
C PHE A 307 7.79 13.06 9.41
N GLY A 308 7.96 13.61 10.61
CA GLY A 308 6.93 13.62 11.64
C GLY A 308 5.75 14.53 11.28
N ALA A 309 6.01 15.70 10.69
CA ALA A 309 4.93 16.55 10.16
C ALA A 309 4.24 15.87 8.96
N ALA A 310 5.01 15.30 8.03
CA ALA A 310 4.45 14.60 6.88
C ALA A 310 3.56 13.41 7.29
N SER A 311 3.95 12.66 8.33
CA SER A 311 3.16 11.55 8.86
C SER A 311 1.87 12.01 9.54
N LEU A 312 1.88 13.16 10.23
CA LEU A 312 0.68 13.77 10.80
C LEU A 312 -0.25 14.39 9.74
N LEU A 313 0.27 14.75 8.58
CA LEU A 313 -0.51 15.32 7.48
C LEU A 313 -1.18 14.27 6.60
N ALA A 314 -0.57 13.08 6.44
CA ALA A 314 -1.12 12.01 5.62
C ALA A 314 -0.67 10.62 6.10
N PHE A 315 -1.63 9.70 6.19
CA PHE A 315 -1.43 8.32 6.66
C PHE A 315 -0.34 7.57 5.88
N ARG A 316 -0.19 7.82 4.57
CA ARG A 316 0.85 7.21 3.73
C ARG A 316 2.30 7.51 4.12
N ASN A 317 2.54 8.50 5.00
CA ASN A 317 3.88 8.91 5.42
C ASN A 317 4.30 8.33 6.79
N LEU A 318 3.44 7.56 7.47
CA LEU A 318 3.78 6.83 8.71
C LEU A 318 5.07 6.02 8.64
N PRO A 319 5.40 5.30 7.53
CA PRO A 319 6.62 4.51 7.40
C PRO A 319 7.92 5.26 7.73
N PHE A 320 7.99 6.57 7.48
CA PHE A 320 9.20 7.35 7.78
C PHE A 320 9.43 7.55 9.28
N VAL A 321 8.36 7.57 10.08
CA VAL A 321 8.48 7.53 11.54
C VAL A 321 9.01 6.17 11.98
N ALA A 322 8.59 5.07 11.35
CA ALA A 322 9.13 3.72 11.61
C ALA A 322 10.65 3.65 11.46
N PHE A 323 11.20 4.41 10.53
CA PHE A 323 12.62 4.46 10.27
C PHE A 323 13.37 5.41 11.21
N PHE A 324 12.95 6.67 11.27
CA PHE A 324 13.73 7.70 11.97
C PHE A 324 13.53 7.68 13.50
N ALA A 325 12.31 7.43 13.99
CA ALA A 325 12.03 7.51 15.43
C ALA A 325 12.84 6.48 16.25
N PRO A 326 12.89 5.19 15.90
CA PRO A 326 13.68 4.22 16.66
C PRO A 326 15.18 4.51 16.61
N VAL A 327 15.70 5.00 15.47
CA VAL A 327 17.10 5.44 15.35
C VAL A 327 17.41 6.58 16.32
N PHE A 328 16.54 7.59 16.39
CA PHE A 328 16.75 8.75 17.25
C PHE A 328 16.57 8.40 18.73
N LEU A 329 15.60 7.55 19.08
CA LEU A 329 15.46 7.00 20.42
C LEU A 329 16.73 6.26 20.85
N ALA A 330 17.24 5.34 20.03
CA ALA A 330 18.47 4.62 20.33
C ALA A 330 19.69 5.55 20.46
N THR A 331 19.72 6.66 19.69
CA THR A 331 20.83 7.61 19.69
C THR A 331 20.82 8.52 20.92
N TYR A 332 19.66 9.02 21.32
CA TYR A 332 19.54 10.12 22.29
C TYR A 332 19.03 9.68 23.66
N ALA A 333 18.27 8.58 23.76
CA ALA A 333 17.74 8.16 25.06
C ALA A 333 18.88 7.74 26.01
N PRO A 334 18.86 8.19 27.27
CA PRO A 334 19.89 7.83 28.22
C PRO A 334 19.78 6.35 28.61
N GLY A 335 20.93 5.72 28.88
CA GLY A 335 20.96 4.34 29.37
C GLY A 335 20.84 3.26 28.29
N VAL A 336 20.62 3.60 27.01
CA VAL A 336 20.52 2.63 25.90
C VAL A 336 21.74 1.70 25.82
N ARG A 337 22.95 2.20 26.09
CA ARG A 337 24.18 1.38 26.13
C ARG A 337 24.16 0.28 27.19
N ARG A 338 23.33 0.41 28.23
CA ARG A 338 23.17 -0.60 29.29
C ARG A 338 22.28 -1.77 28.84
N LEU A 339 21.62 -1.67 27.69
CA LEU A 339 20.79 -2.74 27.12
C LEU A 339 21.60 -3.89 26.52
N ASP A 340 22.90 -3.72 26.32
CA ASP A 340 23.78 -4.73 25.70
C ASP A 340 24.27 -5.83 26.65
N LEU A 341 23.71 -5.88 27.86
CA LEU A 341 23.93 -7.00 28.78
C LEU A 341 23.43 -8.31 28.14
N ARG A 342 24.20 -9.39 28.31
CA ARG A 342 23.84 -10.73 27.81
C ARG A 342 22.40 -11.15 28.14
N THR A 343 21.90 -10.78 29.31
CA THR A 343 20.52 -11.06 29.75
C THR A 343 19.49 -10.36 28.89
N ALA A 344 19.66 -9.07 28.62
CA ALA A 344 18.77 -8.28 27.77
C ALA A 344 18.82 -8.74 26.31
N ALA A 345 20.02 -9.02 25.78
CA ALA A 345 20.17 -9.58 24.43
C ALA A 345 19.51 -10.96 24.29
N GLY A 346 19.66 -11.83 25.29
CA GLY A 346 19.00 -13.13 25.34
C GLY A 346 17.47 -13.01 25.43
N ALA A 347 16.95 -12.08 26.24
CA ALA A 347 15.52 -11.82 26.34
C ALA A 347 14.93 -11.32 25.01
N VAL A 348 15.58 -10.35 24.36
CA VAL A 348 15.14 -9.83 23.05
C VAL A 348 15.19 -10.92 21.98
N ALA A 349 16.27 -11.71 21.93
CA ALA A 349 16.35 -12.86 21.02
C ALA A 349 15.23 -13.87 21.29
N GLY A 350 14.91 -14.15 22.56
CA GLY A 350 13.81 -15.03 22.97
C GLY A 350 12.44 -14.51 22.53
N VAL A 351 12.17 -13.21 22.69
CA VAL A 351 10.92 -12.59 22.21
C VAL A 351 10.82 -12.66 20.69
N ILE A 352 11.89 -12.34 19.96
CA ILE A 352 11.92 -12.43 18.48
C ILE A 352 11.69 -13.88 18.03
N ALA A 353 12.33 -14.86 18.68
CA ALA A 353 12.12 -16.27 18.38
C ALA A 353 10.68 -16.71 18.67
N ALA A 354 10.09 -16.27 19.79
CA ALA A 354 8.70 -16.57 20.12
C ALA A 354 7.71 -15.97 19.10
N LEU A 355 7.94 -14.72 18.67
CA LEU A 355 7.14 -14.08 17.61
C LEU A 355 7.27 -14.81 16.27
N LEU A 356 8.47 -15.27 15.93
CA LEU A 356 8.71 -16.03 14.72
C LEU A 356 7.99 -17.38 14.77
N VAL A 357 8.08 -18.11 15.88
CA VAL A 357 7.36 -19.37 16.08
C VAL A 357 5.85 -19.15 16.03
N TRP A 358 5.35 -18.10 16.67
CA TRP A 358 3.92 -17.76 16.64
C TRP A 358 3.44 -17.46 15.21
N GLN A 359 4.18 -16.64 14.44
CA GLN A 359 3.81 -16.36 13.05
C GLN A 359 3.90 -17.60 12.16
N ALA A 360 4.93 -18.44 12.34
CA ALA A 360 5.06 -19.71 11.62
C ALA A 360 3.87 -20.64 11.91
N ALA A 361 3.50 -20.79 13.19
CA ALA A 361 2.37 -21.62 13.63
C ALA A 361 1.01 -21.14 13.10
N ASN A 362 0.89 -19.84 12.80
CA ASN A 362 -0.33 -19.24 12.24
C ASN A 362 -0.27 -19.05 10.71
N GLY A 363 0.74 -19.61 10.01
CA GLY A 363 0.84 -19.48 8.55
C GLY A 363 1.07 -18.05 8.03
N LYS A 364 1.62 -17.17 8.89
CA LYS A 364 1.85 -15.75 8.59
C LYS A 364 3.25 -15.44 8.03
N LEU A 365 4.14 -16.44 8.00
CA LEU A 365 5.47 -16.30 7.38
C LEU A 365 5.47 -16.91 5.97
N PHE A 366 6.15 -16.24 5.04
CA PHE A 366 6.42 -16.76 3.69
C PHE A 366 5.15 -17.19 2.93
N GLN A 367 4.17 -16.29 2.87
CA GLN A 367 2.98 -16.44 2.06
C GLN A 367 3.30 -16.13 0.58
N LEU A 368 4.13 -16.98 -0.04
CA LEU A 368 4.67 -16.80 -1.39
C LEU A 368 3.63 -17.08 -2.50
N ARG A 369 2.46 -16.44 -2.40
CA ARG A 369 1.29 -16.66 -3.25
C ARG A 369 0.50 -15.36 -3.46
N VAL A 370 -0.51 -15.44 -4.32
CA VAL A 370 -1.52 -14.41 -4.51
C VAL A 370 -2.73 -14.75 -3.63
N ALA A 371 -3.44 -13.73 -3.15
CA ALA A 371 -4.73 -13.86 -2.50
C ALA A 371 -5.83 -14.07 -3.57
N ASP A 372 -5.79 -15.21 -4.26
CA ASP A 372 -6.63 -15.48 -5.44
C ASP A 372 -8.12 -15.30 -5.16
N TRP A 373 -8.55 -15.59 -3.93
CA TRP A 373 -9.92 -15.41 -3.45
C TRP A 373 -10.49 -13.99 -3.64
N LYS A 374 -9.64 -12.96 -3.76
CA LYS A 374 -10.07 -11.57 -3.98
C LYS A 374 -10.38 -11.25 -5.44
N PHE A 375 -9.88 -12.01 -6.40
CA PHE A 375 -9.83 -11.58 -7.80
C PHE A 375 -10.68 -12.47 -8.71
N PRO A 376 -11.35 -11.91 -9.72
CA PRO A 376 -12.38 -12.62 -10.50
C PRO A 376 -11.76 -13.47 -11.62
N GLU A 377 -10.96 -14.47 -11.28
CA GLU A 377 -10.19 -15.27 -12.26
C GLU A 377 -11.10 -15.97 -13.28
N GLN A 378 -12.17 -16.62 -12.81
CA GLN A 378 -13.07 -17.36 -13.68
C GLN A 378 -13.92 -16.45 -14.56
N ALA A 379 -14.38 -15.32 -14.03
CA ALA A 379 -15.10 -14.32 -14.81
C ALA A 379 -14.18 -13.65 -15.86
N ALA A 380 -12.90 -13.40 -15.53
CA ALA A 380 -11.92 -12.91 -16.49
C ALA A 380 -11.64 -13.95 -17.59
N HIS A 381 -11.58 -15.24 -17.25
CA HIS A 381 -11.46 -16.31 -18.24
C HIS A 381 -12.67 -16.36 -19.19
N LEU A 382 -13.88 -16.12 -18.68
CA LEU A 382 -15.09 -16.00 -19.50
C LEU A 382 -15.00 -14.82 -20.47
N LEU A 383 -14.53 -13.65 -20.02
CA LEU A 383 -14.35 -12.47 -20.89
C LEU A 383 -13.35 -12.71 -22.04
N ARG A 384 -12.30 -13.52 -21.83
CA ARG A 384 -11.39 -13.88 -22.94
C ARG A 384 -12.09 -14.63 -24.07
N GLN A 385 -13.19 -15.32 -23.78
CA GLN A 385 -13.92 -16.13 -24.76
C GLN A 385 -14.94 -15.31 -25.55
N THR A 386 -15.36 -14.15 -25.05
CA THR A 386 -16.36 -13.28 -25.70
C THR A 386 -15.77 -12.39 -26.77
N GLY A 387 -14.46 -12.13 -26.70
CA GLY A 387 -13.79 -11.14 -27.54
C GLY A 387 -13.99 -9.71 -27.04
N PRO A 388 -13.15 -8.76 -27.51
CA PRO A 388 -13.08 -7.39 -27.00
C PRO A 388 -14.18 -6.45 -27.49
N GLU A 389 -15.16 -6.95 -28.23
CA GLU A 389 -16.13 -6.13 -28.97
C GLU A 389 -17.20 -5.48 -28.08
N HIS A 390 -17.22 -5.82 -26.78
CA HIS A 390 -18.27 -5.39 -25.86
C HIS A 390 -17.72 -4.45 -24.79
N PRO A 391 -18.22 -3.20 -24.69
CA PRO A 391 -17.82 -2.28 -23.64
C PRO A 391 -18.17 -2.86 -22.26
N LEU A 392 -17.12 -3.10 -21.48
CA LEU A 392 -17.20 -3.69 -20.15
C LEU A 392 -17.37 -2.58 -19.11
N PHE A 393 -18.30 -2.74 -18.18
CA PHE A 393 -18.29 -2.07 -16.89
C PHE A 393 -17.73 -3.02 -15.84
N ASN A 394 -16.74 -2.56 -15.08
CA ASN A 394 -16.17 -3.30 -13.97
C ASN A 394 -16.07 -2.44 -12.72
N THR A 395 -15.98 -3.09 -11.57
CA THR A 395 -15.67 -2.40 -10.32
C THR A 395 -14.20 -1.99 -10.26
N TYR A 396 -13.95 -0.90 -9.53
CA TYR A 396 -12.68 -0.23 -9.32
C TYR A 396 -11.59 -1.20 -8.85
N GLU A 397 -11.95 -2.07 -7.90
CA GLU A 397 -11.08 -3.07 -7.28
C GLU A 397 -10.66 -4.17 -8.28
N TYR A 398 -11.48 -4.43 -9.30
CA TYR A 398 -11.22 -5.44 -10.33
C TYR A 398 -10.50 -4.90 -11.55
N GLY A 399 -10.52 -3.58 -11.77
CA GLY A 399 -9.93 -2.96 -12.95
C GLY A 399 -8.48 -3.36 -13.18
N GLY A 400 -7.63 -3.21 -12.15
CA GLY A 400 -6.22 -3.60 -12.26
C GLY A 400 -6.02 -5.07 -12.63
N TYR A 401 -6.77 -5.98 -12.00
CA TYR A 401 -6.69 -7.42 -12.30
C TYR A 401 -7.14 -7.71 -13.73
N LEU A 402 -8.22 -7.08 -14.20
CA LEU A 402 -8.73 -7.26 -15.55
C LEU A 402 -7.74 -6.71 -16.60
N MET A 403 -7.06 -5.59 -16.33
CA MET A 403 -5.97 -5.11 -17.19
C MET A 403 -4.87 -6.16 -17.35
N TRP A 404 -4.53 -6.87 -16.26
CA TRP A 404 -3.55 -7.95 -16.30
C TRP A 404 -4.10 -9.21 -16.99
N ALA A 405 -5.33 -9.59 -16.71
CA ALA A 405 -5.92 -10.84 -17.16
C ALA A 405 -6.37 -10.77 -18.63
N VAL A 406 -7.02 -9.69 -19.06
CA VAL A 406 -7.68 -9.61 -20.37
C VAL A 406 -7.29 -8.38 -21.19
N GLY A 407 -6.52 -7.45 -20.62
CA GLY A 407 -5.99 -6.29 -21.33
C GLY A 407 -4.66 -6.55 -22.05
N PRO A 408 -4.31 -5.74 -23.06
CA PRO A 408 -5.05 -4.56 -23.52
C PRO A 408 -6.20 -4.88 -24.49
N GLU A 409 -6.43 -6.14 -24.85
CA GLU A 409 -7.45 -6.51 -25.82
C GLU A 409 -8.85 -6.10 -25.34
N GLN A 410 -9.21 -6.43 -24.10
CA GLN A 410 -10.43 -5.94 -23.46
C GLN A 410 -10.11 -4.72 -22.58
N GLU A 411 -10.58 -3.55 -23.02
CA GLU A 411 -10.47 -2.33 -22.22
C GLU A 411 -11.44 -2.36 -21.03
N VAL A 412 -11.01 -1.79 -19.90
CA VAL A 412 -11.77 -1.70 -18.64
C VAL A 412 -12.49 -0.34 -18.53
N PHE A 413 -13.60 -0.30 -17.80
CA PHE A 413 -14.31 0.96 -17.52
C PHE A 413 -13.54 1.85 -16.55
N ILE A 414 -12.91 1.24 -15.55
CA ILE A 414 -12.19 1.96 -14.50
C ILE A 414 -11.18 1.04 -13.80
N ASP A 415 -10.17 1.63 -13.18
CA ASP A 415 -9.19 0.94 -12.34
C ASP A 415 -8.71 1.82 -11.17
N GLY A 416 -7.82 1.25 -10.35
CA GLY A 416 -7.21 1.87 -9.16
C GLY A 416 -6.55 3.24 -9.35
N ARG A 417 -6.30 3.66 -10.59
CA ARG A 417 -5.71 4.96 -10.92
C ARG A 417 -6.75 6.08 -11.04
N ALA A 418 -8.03 5.74 -11.29
CA ALA A 418 -9.15 6.66 -11.56
C ALA A 418 -8.71 7.93 -12.34
N LEU A 419 -8.21 7.70 -13.55
CA LEU A 419 -7.49 8.69 -14.35
C LEU A 419 -8.34 9.89 -14.81
N ASN A 420 -9.67 9.80 -14.70
CA ASN A 420 -10.62 10.87 -14.99
C ASN A 420 -11.67 10.96 -13.86
N GLU A 421 -11.72 12.08 -13.15
CA GLU A 421 -12.57 12.25 -11.98
C GLU A 421 -14.04 12.46 -12.32
N ALA A 422 -14.36 12.99 -13.51
CA ALA A 422 -15.75 13.08 -13.99
C ALA A 422 -16.31 11.68 -14.25
N VAL A 423 -15.53 10.82 -14.90
CA VAL A 423 -15.88 9.40 -15.10
C VAL A 423 -15.95 8.66 -13.76
N TYR A 424 -15.08 8.96 -12.79
CA TYR A 424 -15.17 8.40 -11.44
C TYR A 424 -16.48 8.81 -10.72
N ALA A 425 -16.96 10.04 -10.93
CA ALA A 425 -18.25 10.47 -10.40
C ALA A 425 -19.42 9.71 -11.06
N ASP A 426 -19.36 9.50 -12.38
CA ASP A 426 -20.34 8.68 -13.09
C ASP A 426 -20.31 7.22 -12.63
N TYR A 427 -19.12 6.64 -12.46
CA TYR A 427 -18.92 5.30 -11.89
C TYR A 427 -19.63 5.14 -10.55
N ARG A 428 -19.46 6.11 -9.64
CA ARG A 428 -20.15 6.10 -8.34
C ARG A 428 -21.66 6.17 -8.50
N THR A 429 -22.16 7.00 -9.42
CA THR A 429 -23.60 7.11 -9.71
C THR A 429 -24.15 5.80 -10.29
N ILE A 430 -23.40 5.11 -11.15
CA ILE A 430 -23.77 3.79 -11.68
C ILE A 430 -23.88 2.76 -10.56
N LEU A 431 -22.88 2.67 -9.67
CA LEU A 431 -22.84 1.67 -8.59
C LEU A 431 -23.88 1.91 -7.49
N TYR A 432 -23.97 3.14 -6.99
CA TYR A 432 -24.76 3.48 -5.81
C TYR A 432 -26.14 4.07 -6.15
N GLY A 433 -26.31 4.57 -7.38
CA GLY A 433 -27.48 5.31 -7.81
C GLY A 433 -27.52 6.75 -7.30
N ASP A 434 -28.45 7.54 -7.84
CA ASP A 434 -28.80 8.86 -7.35
C ASP A 434 -30.19 8.82 -6.68
N PRO A 435 -30.32 9.22 -5.40
CA PRO A 435 -31.62 9.31 -4.72
C PRO A 435 -32.63 10.23 -5.41
N ASN A 436 -32.16 11.26 -6.12
CA ASN A 436 -32.99 12.23 -6.82
C ASN A 436 -33.29 11.83 -8.27
N ASP A 437 -32.55 10.86 -8.81
CA ASP A 437 -32.72 10.37 -10.18
C ASP A 437 -32.59 8.83 -10.24
N PRO A 438 -33.71 8.11 -10.05
CA PRO A 438 -33.72 6.64 -10.01
C PRO A 438 -33.21 5.95 -11.28
N ILE A 439 -33.23 6.64 -12.42
CA ILE A 439 -32.80 6.10 -13.72
C ILE A 439 -31.40 6.55 -14.13
N ALA A 440 -30.71 7.37 -13.31
CA ALA A 440 -29.37 7.88 -13.62
C ALA A 440 -28.37 6.76 -13.95
N ALA A 441 -28.35 5.70 -13.15
CA ALA A 441 -27.46 4.57 -13.36
C ALA A 441 -27.68 3.90 -14.74
N GLN A 442 -28.94 3.68 -15.12
CA GLN A 442 -29.26 3.09 -16.43
C GLN A 442 -28.88 4.04 -17.57
N ARG A 443 -29.16 5.34 -17.42
CA ARG A 443 -28.80 6.36 -18.41
C ARG A 443 -27.28 6.43 -18.63
N LEU A 444 -26.48 6.30 -17.58
CA LEU A 444 -25.03 6.30 -17.67
C LEU A 444 -24.52 4.99 -18.29
N LEU A 445 -25.07 3.83 -17.92
CA LEU A 445 -24.75 2.56 -18.61
C LEU A 445 -25.04 2.63 -20.11
N ASP A 446 -26.12 3.31 -20.50
CA ASP A 446 -26.45 3.56 -21.91
C ASP A 446 -25.53 4.61 -22.55
N HIS A 447 -25.16 5.67 -21.83
CA HIS A 447 -24.23 6.70 -22.31
C HIS A 447 -22.85 6.16 -22.65
N TYR A 448 -22.37 5.18 -21.87
CA TYR A 448 -21.09 4.52 -22.09
C TYR A 448 -21.18 3.27 -22.97
N ASP A 449 -22.35 2.98 -23.55
CA ASP A 449 -22.62 1.81 -24.40
C ASP A 449 -22.25 0.47 -23.72
N VAL A 450 -22.42 0.38 -22.39
CA VAL A 450 -22.00 -0.80 -21.62
C VAL A 450 -22.84 -2.01 -22.02
N ASP A 451 -22.20 -3.09 -22.43
CA ASP A 451 -22.82 -4.35 -22.82
C ASP A 451 -22.62 -5.48 -21.81
N VAL A 452 -21.56 -5.38 -21.00
CA VAL A 452 -21.18 -6.39 -20.01
C VAL A 452 -20.89 -5.68 -18.68
N VAL A 453 -21.42 -6.21 -17.58
CA VAL A 453 -21.12 -5.74 -16.22
C VAL A 453 -20.45 -6.87 -15.46
N LEU A 454 -19.19 -6.71 -15.05
CA LEU A 454 -18.47 -7.64 -14.19
C LEU A 454 -18.19 -6.97 -12.84
N MET A 455 -18.78 -7.47 -11.76
CA MET A 455 -18.65 -6.81 -10.45
C MET A 455 -18.63 -7.81 -9.28
N ASN A 456 -18.01 -7.39 -8.18
CA ASN A 456 -18.21 -7.93 -6.84
C ASN A 456 -19.53 -7.43 -6.23
N GLY A 457 -20.01 -8.12 -5.19
CA GLY A 457 -21.26 -7.77 -4.51
C GLY A 457 -21.15 -6.64 -3.48
N PHE A 458 -19.97 -6.39 -2.92
CA PHE A 458 -19.78 -5.52 -1.76
C PHE A 458 -18.60 -4.57 -1.94
N GLU A 459 -18.73 -3.36 -1.38
CA GLU A 459 -17.57 -2.49 -1.18
C GLU A 459 -16.62 -3.12 -0.14
N TYR A 460 -15.34 -3.17 -0.49
CA TYR A 460 -14.35 -4.05 0.13
C TYR A 460 -14.11 -3.71 1.62
N VAL A 461 -14.19 -2.44 2.02
CA VAL A 461 -13.88 -1.98 3.38
C VAL A 461 -15.11 -1.98 4.28
N SER A 462 -16.23 -1.47 3.78
CA SER A 462 -17.47 -1.24 4.53
C SER A 462 -18.40 -2.44 4.54
N GLY A 463 -18.22 -3.40 3.62
CA GLY A 463 -19.14 -4.53 3.45
C GLY A 463 -20.53 -4.09 2.99
N VAL A 464 -20.67 -2.89 2.42
CA VAL A 464 -21.94 -2.40 1.89
C VAL A 464 -22.20 -3.05 0.53
N VAL A 465 -23.39 -3.64 0.36
CA VAL A 465 -23.83 -4.19 -0.92
C VAL A 465 -23.95 -3.08 -1.96
N TYR A 466 -23.40 -3.27 -3.15
CA TYR A 466 -23.59 -2.32 -4.25
C TYR A 466 -25.03 -2.37 -4.78
N PRO A 467 -25.82 -1.28 -4.71
CA PRO A 467 -27.20 -1.28 -5.19
C PRO A 467 -27.38 -1.73 -6.65
N LEU A 468 -26.37 -1.49 -7.51
CA LEU A 468 -26.39 -1.93 -8.91
C LEU A 468 -26.66 -3.44 -9.05
N ILE A 469 -26.02 -4.29 -8.25
CA ILE A 469 -26.18 -5.76 -8.36
C ILE A 469 -27.63 -6.19 -8.15
N LEU A 470 -28.32 -5.54 -7.21
CA LEU A 470 -29.72 -5.80 -6.89
C LEU A 470 -30.64 -5.29 -8.01
N ARG A 471 -30.31 -4.15 -8.63
CA ARG A 471 -31.08 -3.58 -9.76
C ARG A 471 -30.97 -4.40 -11.03
N LEU A 472 -29.76 -4.90 -11.35
CA LEU A 472 -29.53 -5.78 -12.50
C LEU A 472 -30.14 -7.17 -12.25
N GLY A 473 -30.03 -7.67 -11.02
CA GLY A 473 -30.64 -8.91 -10.53
C GLY A 473 -32.15 -8.89 -10.37
N ALA A 474 -32.81 -7.73 -10.45
CA ALA A 474 -34.25 -7.64 -10.25
C ALA A 474 -35.01 -8.40 -11.36
N PRO A 475 -36.03 -9.22 -11.01
CA PRO A 475 -36.88 -9.90 -12.01
C PRO A 475 -37.59 -8.95 -12.96
N SER A 476 -37.88 -7.71 -12.52
CA SER A 476 -38.50 -6.66 -13.34
C SER A 476 -37.55 -6.04 -14.36
N ASN A 477 -36.23 -6.25 -14.24
CA ASN A 477 -35.25 -5.71 -15.18
C ASN A 477 -35.10 -6.67 -16.37
N ALA A 478 -35.73 -6.36 -17.50
CA ALA A 478 -35.63 -7.18 -18.71
C ALA A 478 -34.43 -6.79 -19.61
N GLN A 479 -33.64 -5.77 -19.26
CA GLN A 479 -32.52 -5.29 -20.09
C GLN A 479 -31.23 -6.07 -19.85
N TRP A 480 -31.10 -6.73 -18.70
CA TRP A 480 -29.89 -7.41 -18.29
C TRP A 480 -30.18 -8.83 -17.86
N ARG A 481 -29.36 -9.79 -18.28
CA ARG A 481 -29.40 -11.19 -17.82
C ARG A 481 -28.14 -11.55 -17.06
N LEU A 482 -28.29 -12.39 -16.04
CA LEU A 482 -27.17 -12.97 -15.31
C LEU A 482 -26.55 -14.06 -16.17
N ALA A 483 -25.30 -13.88 -16.59
CA ALA A 483 -24.60 -14.84 -17.44
C ALA A 483 -23.66 -15.75 -16.63
N TYR A 484 -23.09 -15.24 -15.54
CA TYR A 484 -22.16 -15.98 -14.68
C TYR A 484 -22.25 -15.51 -13.24
N GLN A 485 -22.00 -16.43 -12.30
CA GLN A 485 -21.75 -16.10 -10.91
C GLN A 485 -20.86 -17.15 -10.23
N ASP A 486 -20.01 -16.70 -9.33
CA ASP A 486 -19.34 -17.50 -8.31
C ASP A 486 -19.25 -16.72 -6.98
N ALA A 487 -18.38 -17.10 -6.06
CA ALA A 487 -18.19 -16.35 -4.81
C ALA A 487 -17.41 -15.02 -5.00
N GLN A 488 -16.75 -14.81 -6.13
CA GLN A 488 -15.89 -13.66 -6.36
C GLN A 488 -16.66 -12.59 -7.14
N ALA A 489 -17.26 -12.97 -8.26
CA ALA A 489 -17.89 -12.03 -9.19
C ALA A 489 -19.22 -12.54 -9.76
N VAL A 490 -19.98 -11.57 -10.25
CA VAL A 490 -21.11 -11.78 -11.16
C VAL A 490 -20.82 -11.12 -12.50
N VAL A 491 -21.35 -11.72 -13.57
CA VAL A 491 -21.34 -11.13 -14.91
C VAL A 491 -22.77 -10.99 -15.40
N PHE A 492 -23.19 -9.75 -15.67
CA PHE A 492 -24.41 -9.46 -16.39
C PHE A 492 -24.11 -9.09 -17.83
N VAL A 493 -25.02 -9.46 -18.72
CA VAL A 493 -24.95 -9.13 -20.15
C VAL A 493 -26.23 -8.44 -20.55
N ARG A 494 -26.11 -7.38 -21.35
CA ARG A 494 -27.24 -6.66 -21.92
C ARG A 494 -28.01 -7.58 -22.88
N GLU A 495 -29.33 -7.58 -22.79
CA GLU A 495 -30.16 -8.36 -23.71
C GLU A 495 -29.94 -7.91 -25.16
N GLY A 496 -29.79 -8.88 -26.06
CA GLY A 496 -29.55 -8.63 -27.48
C GLY A 496 -28.11 -8.28 -27.88
N SER A 497 -27.17 -8.10 -26.94
CA SER A 497 -25.77 -7.75 -27.28
C SER A 497 -24.97 -8.88 -27.91
N GLY A 498 -25.48 -10.12 -27.90
CA GLY A 498 -24.77 -11.30 -28.42
C GLY A 498 -23.51 -11.69 -27.64
N ALA A 499 -23.15 -10.94 -26.59
CA ALA A 499 -21.83 -10.98 -25.96
C ALA A 499 -21.44 -12.32 -25.33
N LEU A 500 -22.41 -13.14 -24.93
CA LEU A 500 -22.15 -14.47 -24.37
C LEU A 500 -23.12 -15.52 -24.93
N PRO A 501 -22.65 -16.53 -25.68
CA PRO A 501 -23.50 -17.62 -26.14
C PRO A 501 -23.99 -18.48 -24.95
N GLY A 502 -25.30 -18.68 -24.85
CA GLY A 502 -25.89 -19.86 -24.21
C GLY A 502 -25.87 -20.00 -22.68
N MET A 503 -25.29 -19.07 -21.91
CA MET A 503 -25.39 -19.11 -20.44
C MET A 503 -26.29 -17.99 -19.92
N SER A 504 -27.55 -18.32 -19.63
CA SER A 504 -28.45 -17.47 -18.86
C SER A 504 -28.78 -18.21 -17.58
N LEU A 505 -28.28 -17.70 -16.45
CA LEU A 505 -28.62 -18.21 -15.13
C LEU A 505 -29.90 -17.54 -14.64
N ALA A 506 -30.59 -18.21 -13.71
CA ALA A 506 -31.69 -17.59 -13.00
C ALA A 506 -31.17 -16.41 -12.18
N LYS A 507 -31.86 -15.26 -12.24
CA LYS A 507 -31.48 -14.05 -11.48
C LYS A 507 -31.52 -14.25 -9.96
N SER A 508 -32.20 -15.29 -9.47
CA SER A 508 -32.11 -15.74 -8.08
C SER A 508 -30.66 -15.93 -7.63
N GLY A 509 -29.77 -16.28 -8.58
CA GLY A 509 -28.32 -16.41 -8.40
C GLY A 509 -27.65 -15.27 -7.66
N VAL A 510 -28.14 -14.03 -7.80
CA VAL A 510 -27.53 -12.86 -7.12
C VAL A 510 -27.48 -13.03 -5.61
N THR A 511 -28.53 -13.60 -5.01
CA THR A 511 -28.57 -13.83 -3.56
C THR A 511 -27.55 -14.89 -3.14
N GLU A 512 -27.41 -15.96 -3.92
CA GLU A 512 -26.40 -17.00 -3.68
C GLU A 512 -24.96 -16.44 -3.80
N HIS A 513 -24.69 -15.60 -4.81
CA HIS A 513 -23.42 -14.89 -4.94
C HIS A 513 -23.10 -14.04 -3.71
N LEU A 514 -24.04 -13.20 -3.27
CA LEU A 514 -23.82 -12.30 -2.13
C LEU A 514 -23.47 -13.07 -0.85
N GLU A 515 -24.18 -14.17 -0.58
CA GLU A 515 -23.89 -15.03 0.58
C GLU A 515 -22.55 -15.74 0.44
N ALA A 516 -22.24 -16.28 -0.74
CA ALA A 516 -20.99 -16.98 -1.00
C ALA A 516 -19.78 -16.04 -0.92
N SER A 517 -19.89 -14.84 -1.49
CA SER A 517 -18.86 -13.80 -1.46
C SER A 517 -18.57 -13.32 -0.05
N CYS A 518 -19.62 -13.14 0.75
CA CYS A 518 -19.44 -12.75 2.14
C CYS A 518 -18.82 -13.87 3.00
N ARG A 519 -19.26 -15.12 2.84
CA ARG A 519 -18.60 -16.27 3.51
C ARG A 519 -17.13 -16.38 3.13
N LEU A 520 -16.81 -16.30 1.85
CA LEU A 520 -15.44 -16.35 1.35
C LEU A 520 -14.56 -15.28 2.01
N SER A 521 -15.09 -14.06 2.15
CA SER A 521 -14.38 -12.94 2.79
C SER A 521 -14.14 -13.21 4.28
N VAL A 522 -15.15 -13.69 5.02
CA VAL A 522 -15.07 -13.98 6.46
C VAL A 522 -14.14 -15.17 6.77
N GLU A 523 -14.11 -16.17 5.90
CA GLU A 523 -13.21 -17.34 6.04
C GLU A 523 -11.73 -16.94 5.93
N HIS A 524 -11.41 -15.92 5.13
CA HIS A 524 -10.04 -15.43 4.95
C HIS A 524 -9.67 -14.32 5.94
N ASP A 525 -10.63 -13.46 6.29
CA ASP A 525 -10.44 -12.36 7.22
C ASP A 525 -11.74 -12.06 7.99
N ALA A 526 -11.73 -12.39 9.28
CA ALA A 526 -12.87 -12.17 10.17
C ALA A 526 -13.22 -10.68 10.33
N GLU A 527 -12.28 -9.75 10.10
CA GLU A 527 -12.55 -8.31 10.13
C GLU A 527 -13.43 -7.86 8.94
N LEU A 528 -13.52 -8.65 7.87
CA LEU A 528 -14.38 -8.40 6.70
C LEU A 528 -15.83 -8.88 6.91
N SER A 529 -16.22 -9.24 8.13
CA SER A 529 -17.57 -9.70 8.46
C SER A 529 -18.68 -8.65 8.35
N GLN A 530 -18.35 -7.39 8.07
CA GLN A 530 -19.34 -6.33 7.83
C GLN A 530 -20.29 -6.62 6.67
N CYS A 531 -19.86 -7.41 5.66
CA CYS A 531 -20.77 -7.89 4.62
C CYS A 531 -21.95 -8.69 5.20
N ALA A 532 -21.69 -9.48 6.25
CA ALA A 532 -22.69 -10.36 6.86
C ALA A 532 -23.67 -9.55 7.69
N ARG A 533 -23.20 -8.48 8.35
CA ARG A 533 -24.04 -7.48 8.99
C ARG A 533 -25.00 -6.86 7.96
N THR A 534 -24.47 -6.38 6.84
CA THR A 534 -25.27 -5.75 5.78
C THR A 534 -26.32 -6.70 5.22
N LEU A 535 -25.95 -7.96 4.93
CA LEU A 535 -26.89 -8.98 4.47
C LEU A 535 -27.97 -9.28 5.50
N GLY A 536 -27.61 -9.39 6.79
CA GLY A 536 -28.58 -9.61 7.86
C GLY A 536 -29.69 -8.56 7.88
N PHE A 537 -29.33 -7.28 7.83
CA PHE A 537 -30.30 -6.19 7.79
C PHE A 537 -31.04 -6.09 6.44
N LEU A 538 -30.40 -6.46 5.33
CA LEU A 538 -31.05 -6.53 4.02
C LEU A 538 -32.18 -7.57 4.03
N TYR A 539 -31.90 -8.78 4.53
CA TYR A 539 -32.88 -9.87 4.61
C TYR A 539 -33.99 -9.61 5.62
N LEU A 540 -33.68 -8.94 6.74
CA LEU A 540 -34.72 -8.46 7.67
C LEU A 540 -35.73 -7.54 6.98
N ARG A 541 -35.25 -6.59 6.17
CA ARG A 541 -36.14 -5.68 5.42
C ARG A 541 -36.91 -6.40 4.33
N ALA A 542 -36.34 -7.46 3.76
CA ALA A 542 -37.00 -8.31 2.77
C ALA A 542 -38.01 -9.31 3.39
N GLY A 543 -38.03 -9.46 4.71
CA GLY A 543 -38.90 -10.42 5.41
C GLY A 543 -38.38 -11.86 5.43
N ASP A 544 -37.13 -12.09 5.07
CA ASP A 544 -36.50 -13.42 5.08
C ASP A 544 -35.79 -13.65 6.42
N ALA A 545 -36.56 -14.12 7.40
CA ALA A 545 -36.09 -14.32 8.76
C ALA A 545 -34.97 -15.39 8.88
N GLU A 546 -35.01 -16.41 8.03
CA GLU A 546 -34.04 -17.50 8.07
C GLU A 546 -32.66 -17.03 7.61
N ARG A 547 -32.59 -16.38 6.44
CA ARG A 547 -31.33 -15.83 5.91
C ARG A 547 -30.81 -14.68 6.78
N ALA A 548 -31.71 -13.83 7.29
CA ALA A 548 -31.33 -12.76 8.22
C ALA A 548 -30.61 -13.30 9.45
N ARG A 549 -31.17 -14.35 10.07
CA ARG A 549 -30.58 -15.00 11.24
C ARG A 549 -29.19 -15.56 10.92
N ALA A 550 -29.05 -16.32 9.83
CA ALA A 550 -27.78 -16.92 9.44
C ALA A 550 -26.68 -15.87 9.20
N ALA A 551 -27.01 -14.76 8.52
CA ALA A 551 -26.05 -13.69 8.25
C ALA A 551 -25.64 -12.93 9.53
N LEU A 552 -26.57 -12.65 10.44
CA LEU A 552 -26.26 -12.01 11.73
C LEU A 552 -25.45 -12.93 12.66
N GLU A 553 -25.71 -14.23 12.64
CA GLU A 553 -24.90 -15.22 13.38
C GLU A 553 -23.46 -15.28 12.84
N LEU A 554 -23.28 -15.30 11.52
CA LEU A 554 -21.96 -15.23 10.90
C LEU A 554 -21.22 -13.96 11.33
N TYR A 555 -21.87 -12.80 11.24
CA TYR A 555 -21.27 -11.52 11.65
C TYR A 555 -20.84 -11.52 13.12
N LEU A 556 -21.75 -11.85 14.04
CA LEU A 556 -21.47 -11.80 15.48
C LEU A 556 -20.48 -12.88 15.94
N SER A 557 -20.32 -13.97 15.18
CA SER A 557 -19.29 -14.99 15.45
C SER A 557 -17.88 -14.52 15.08
N ALA A 558 -17.76 -13.63 14.10
CA ALA A 558 -16.49 -13.17 13.56
C ALA A 558 -16.07 -11.78 14.09
N TRP A 559 -17.03 -10.90 14.41
CA TRP A 559 -16.78 -9.51 14.80
C TRP A 559 -16.46 -9.36 16.30
N PRO A 560 -15.24 -8.93 16.68
CA PRO A 560 -14.80 -8.99 18.08
C PRO A 560 -15.23 -7.76 18.92
N TYR A 561 -15.79 -6.71 18.31
CA TYR A 561 -16.01 -5.42 18.99
C TYR A 561 -17.41 -5.22 19.59
N GLY A 562 -18.28 -6.22 19.47
CA GLY A 562 -19.69 -6.14 19.87
C GLY A 562 -20.53 -5.24 18.95
N ASP A 563 -21.82 -5.54 18.83
CA ASP A 563 -22.76 -4.74 18.02
C ASP A 563 -24.18 -4.86 18.60
N PRO A 564 -24.59 -3.92 19.48
CA PRO A 564 -25.88 -4.01 20.16
C PRO A 564 -27.08 -4.03 19.20
N GLU A 565 -26.97 -3.41 18.03
CA GLU A 565 -28.04 -3.40 17.04
C GLU A 565 -28.20 -4.77 16.41
N ALA A 566 -27.09 -5.38 15.97
CA ALA A 566 -27.09 -6.73 15.40
C ALA A 566 -27.49 -7.80 16.44
N GLU A 567 -27.02 -7.67 17.69
CA GLU A 567 -27.38 -8.56 18.79
C GLU A 567 -28.89 -8.52 19.10
N GLN A 568 -29.48 -7.32 19.17
CA GLN A 568 -30.91 -7.16 19.37
C GLN A 568 -31.72 -7.68 18.19
N ALA A 569 -31.25 -7.44 16.96
CA ALA A 569 -31.89 -7.94 15.75
C ALA A 569 -31.91 -9.48 15.73
N LEU A 570 -30.78 -10.12 16.06
CA LEU A 570 -30.68 -11.57 16.16
C LEU A 570 -31.57 -12.13 17.29
N ALA A 571 -31.64 -11.45 18.43
CA ALA A 571 -32.49 -11.87 19.54
C ALA A 571 -33.99 -11.85 19.19
N ARG A 572 -34.44 -10.96 18.29
CA ARG A 572 -35.84 -10.92 17.81
C ARG A 572 -36.17 -12.02 16.79
N LEU A 573 -35.15 -12.65 16.21
CA LEU A 573 -35.29 -13.75 15.25
C LEU A 573 -35.25 -15.14 15.91
N ARG A 574 -34.95 -15.20 17.21
CA ARG A 574 -35.03 -16.40 18.06
C ARG A 574 -36.39 -16.48 18.73
#